data_AF-A0A9E2F564-F1
#
_entry.id   AF-A0A9E2F564-F1
#
_cell.length_a   1.000
_cell.length_b   1.000
_cell.length_c   1.000
_cell.angle_alpha   90.00
_cell.angle_beta   90.00
_cell.angle_gamma   90.00
#
_symmetry.space_group_name_H-M   'P 1'
#
loop_
_entity.id
_entity.type
_entity.pdbx_description
1 polymer ?
#
loop_
_entity_poly.entity_id
_entity_poly.type
_entity_poly.pdbx_seq_one_letter_code
_entity_poly.pdbx_strand_id
1 'polypeptide(L)'
;MLLTSTSIDNEKPIPARCAFGIPATDAPMQFGDNLSPQLAWSGVPADAKSLVLLCIDVDVPSVGDDVNKEGATIPHDLPRVDFGHWGVIDLPAEDGRLAEGECSRGVVTGGKQNPPGPPGTRQALNDYTGFFAGDPELGGDYFGYDGPCPPWNDERLHHYHFILYALDVKRCDVSGNFSVHD
;
A
#
# COMPACT_ATOMS: atom_id res chain seq x y z
N MET A 1 9.18 -19.71 -4.05
CA MET A 1 9.48 -18.38 -3.50
C MET A 1 8.74 -18.20 -2.19
N LEU A 2 9.42 -17.65 -1.18
CA LEU A 2 8.88 -17.36 0.14
C LEU A 2 9.01 -15.86 0.41
N LEU A 3 7.97 -15.23 0.94
CA LEU A 3 7.98 -13.85 1.44
C LEU A 3 7.78 -13.89 2.96
N THR A 4 8.64 -13.18 3.69
CA THR A 4 8.63 -13.09 5.16
C THR A 4 8.77 -11.65 5.61
N SER A 5 8.41 -11.38 6.85
CA SER A 5 8.54 -10.06 7.46
C SER A 5 8.88 -10.19 8.95
N THR A 6 9.61 -9.21 9.48
CA THR A 6 9.79 -8.98 10.92
C THR A 6 8.92 -7.83 11.45
N SER A 7 8.22 -7.10 10.59
CA SER A 7 7.35 -5.99 10.98
C SER A 7 5.90 -6.45 11.16
N ILE A 8 5.40 -7.21 10.19
CA ILE A 8 4.06 -7.80 10.10
C ILE A 8 4.12 -9.34 10.19
N ASP A 9 3.10 -9.93 10.80
CA ASP A 9 2.85 -11.37 10.85
C ASP A 9 1.60 -11.70 10.03
N ASN A 10 1.60 -12.84 9.33
CA ASN A 10 0.45 -13.27 8.52
C ASN A 10 -0.82 -13.42 9.38
N GLU A 11 -1.94 -12.87 8.91
CA GLU A 11 -3.24 -12.88 9.62
C GLU A 11 -3.22 -12.18 10.99
N LYS A 12 -2.28 -11.25 11.20
CA LYS A 12 -2.22 -10.40 12.41
C LYS A 12 -2.38 -8.94 12.05
N PRO A 13 -2.82 -8.10 13.03
CA PRO A 13 -2.94 -6.66 12.81
C PRO A 13 -1.64 -6.06 12.30
N ILE A 14 -1.73 -5.20 11.28
CA ILE A 14 -0.61 -4.37 10.86
C ILE A 14 -0.25 -3.43 12.02
N PRO A 15 1.04 -3.34 12.44
CA PRO A 15 1.43 -2.43 13.50
C PRO A 15 1.10 -0.98 13.16
N ALA A 16 0.69 -0.20 14.15
CA ALA A 16 0.34 1.22 14.01
C ALA A 16 1.43 2.06 13.31
N ARG A 17 2.71 1.74 13.54
CA ARG A 17 3.84 2.42 12.88
C ARG A 17 3.91 2.19 11.37
N CYS A 18 3.28 1.15 10.84
CA CYS A 18 3.17 0.91 9.40
C CYS A 18 1.87 1.48 8.80
N ALA A 19 0.97 2.03 9.60
CA ALA A 19 -0.30 2.57 9.12
C ALA A 19 -0.17 4.00 8.62
N PHE A 20 -0.96 4.36 7.61
CA PHE A 20 -1.11 5.72 7.12
C PHE A 20 -1.90 6.56 8.13
N GLY A 21 -2.98 6.00 8.68
CA GLY A 21 -3.79 6.61 9.73
C GLY A 21 -3.99 5.67 10.91
N ILE A 22 -4.01 6.25 12.11
CA ILE A 22 -4.26 5.56 13.37
C ILE A 22 -5.36 6.29 14.15
N PRO A 23 -6.07 5.62 15.07
CA PRO A 23 -7.02 6.29 15.95
C PRO A 23 -6.37 7.47 16.69
N ALA A 24 -7.06 8.61 16.72
CA ALA A 24 -6.65 9.76 17.53
C ALA A 24 -7.42 9.81 18.87
N THR A 25 -6.98 10.68 19.78
CA THR A 25 -7.62 10.83 21.09
C THR A 25 -8.87 11.71 21.02
N ASP A 26 -8.84 12.74 20.16
CA ASP A 26 -9.80 13.84 20.06
C ASP A 26 -10.37 14.02 18.65
N ALA A 27 -10.03 13.13 17.73
CA ALA A 27 -10.54 13.05 16.36
C ALA A 27 -10.71 11.57 15.95
N PRO A 28 -11.42 11.27 14.87
CA PRO A 28 -11.56 9.89 14.41
C PRO A 28 -10.22 9.23 14.02
N MET A 29 -9.25 10.02 13.54
CA MET A 29 -7.91 9.56 13.17
C MET A 29 -6.85 10.68 13.27
N GLN A 30 -5.59 10.27 13.35
CA GLN A 30 -4.39 11.08 13.10
C GLN A 30 -3.43 10.31 12.19
N PHE A 31 -2.52 10.99 11.48
CA PHE A 31 -1.55 10.29 10.64
C PHE A 31 -0.61 9.41 11.48
N GLY A 32 -0.32 8.22 10.98
CA GLY A 32 0.65 7.29 11.57
C GLY A 32 2.08 7.55 11.07
N ASP A 33 3.03 6.77 11.59
CA ASP A 33 4.43 6.83 11.15
C ASP A 33 4.61 6.34 9.70
N ASN A 34 3.60 5.65 9.15
CA ASN A 34 3.52 5.22 7.74
C ASN A 34 4.81 4.56 7.22
N LEU A 35 5.47 3.77 8.07
CA LEU A 35 6.66 3.03 7.72
C LEU A 35 6.31 1.88 6.77
N SER A 36 6.99 1.78 5.63
CA SER A 36 6.89 0.55 4.81
C SER A 36 7.35 -0.65 5.66
N PRO A 37 6.62 -1.78 5.71
CA PRO A 37 7.03 -2.92 6.53
C PRO A 37 8.36 -3.51 6.02
N GLN A 38 9.12 -4.12 6.93
CA GLN A 38 10.24 -4.96 6.54
C GLN A 38 9.70 -6.15 5.74
N LEU A 39 10.32 -6.42 4.60
CA LEU A 39 10.00 -7.59 3.77
C LEU A 39 11.31 -8.26 3.35
N ALA A 40 11.35 -9.58 3.39
CA ALA A 40 12.46 -10.37 2.86
C ALA A 40 11.90 -11.53 2.05
N TRP A 41 12.59 -11.87 0.96
CA TRP A 41 12.19 -12.97 0.11
C TRP A 41 13.36 -13.88 -0.24
N SER A 42 13.03 -15.14 -0.49
CA SER A 42 14.00 -16.16 -0.87
C SER A 42 13.42 -17.19 -1.81
N GLY A 43 14.31 -17.92 -2.50
CA GLY A 43 13.93 -18.94 -3.46
C GLY A 43 13.25 -18.32 -4.69
N VAL A 44 13.82 -17.22 -5.20
CA VAL A 44 13.46 -16.66 -6.50
C VAL A 44 13.76 -17.68 -7.61
N PRO A 45 12.83 -17.95 -8.54
CA PRO A 45 13.06 -18.87 -9.66
C PRO A 45 14.25 -18.45 -10.53
N ALA A 46 15.02 -19.43 -11.02
CA ALA A 46 16.24 -19.16 -11.79
C ALA A 46 15.98 -18.51 -13.17
N ASP A 47 14.77 -18.64 -13.71
CA ASP A 47 14.32 -18.06 -14.96
C ASP A 47 13.63 -16.69 -14.80
N ALA A 48 13.44 -16.23 -13.56
CA ALA A 48 12.93 -14.90 -13.27
C ALA A 48 13.91 -13.82 -13.76
N LYS A 49 13.37 -12.73 -14.32
CA LYS A 49 14.13 -11.60 -14.85
C LYS A 49 13.88 -10.29 -14.10
N SER A 50 12.73 -10.17 -13.44
CA SER A 50 12.47 -9.15 -12.42
C SER A 50 11.44 -9.65 -11.40
N LEU A 51 11.27 -8.90 -10.31
CA LEU A 51 10.18 -9.10 -9.35
C LEU A 51 9.22 -7.90 -9.34
N VAL A 52 8.00 -8.15 -8.88
CA VAL A 52 6.98 -7.14 -8.59
C VAL A 52 6.46 -7.37 -7.17
N LEU A 53 6.38 -6.31 -6.38
CA LEU A 53 5.80 -6.30 -5.04
C LEU A 53 4.56 -5.42 -5.01
N LEU A 54 3.44 -5.98 -4.58
CA LEU A 54 2.17 -5.26 -4.39
C LEU A 54 1.72 -5.32 -2.93
N CYS A 55 0.99 -4.30 -2.49
CA CYS A 55 0.14 -4.32 -1.30
C CYS A 55 -1.27 -3.89 -1.71
N ILE A 56 -2.25 -4.78 -1.56
CA ILE A 56 -3.64 -4.54 -1.99
C ILE A 56 -4.57 -4.82 -0.82
N ASP A 57 -5.47 -3.88 -0.54
CA ASP A 57 -6.62 -4.06 0.35
C ASP A 57 -7.84 -4.44 -0.48
N VAL A 58 -8.47 -5.59 -0.20
CA VAL A 58 -9.61 -6.11 -0.99
C VAL A 58 -10.97 -5.83 -0.32
N ASP A 59 -10.97 -5.11 0.80
CA ASP A 59 -12.14 -4.89 1.65
C ASP A 59 -12.67 -3.46 1.59
N VAL A 60 -12.12 -2.60 0.73
CA VAL A 60 -12.53 -1.19 0.64
C VAL A 60 -13.96 -1.09 0.12
N PRO A 61 -14.83 -0.26 0.75
CA PRO A 61 -16.21 -0.08 0.29
C PRO A 61 -16.26 0.44 -1.14
N SER A 62 -17.04 -0.22 -2.00
CA SER A 62 -17.19 0.13 -3.43
C SER A 62 -17.82 1.51 -3.69
N VAL A 63 -18.47 2.09 -2.68
CA VAL A 63 -19.06 3.44 -2.71
C VAL A 63 -18.64 4.21 -1.45
N GLY A 64 -18.19 5.44 -1.64
CA GLY A 64 -17.64 6.30 -0.59
C GLY A 64 -18.67 7.13 0.17
N ASP A 65 -19.97 6.97 -0.11
CA ASP A 65 -21.02 7.88 0.36
C ASP A 65 -21.07 8.01 1.89
N ASP A 66 -20.77 6.96 2.65
CA ASP A 66 -20.81 6.98 4.12
C ASP A 66 -19.42 6.88 4.76
N VAL A 67 -18.34 6.89 3.97
CA VAL A 67 -16.98 6.75 4.48
C VAL A 67 -16.64 7.89 5.43
N ASN A 68 -16.20 7.54 6.64
CA ASN A 68 -15.73 8.47 7.68
C ASN A 68 -16.77 9.54 8.08
N LYS A 69 -18.07 9.20 8.12
CA LYS A 69 -19.15 10.13 8.50
C LYS A 69 -19.77 9.82 9.86
N GLU A 70 -19.81 10.83 10.73
CA GLU A 70 -20.46 10.77 12.05
C GLU A 70 -21.94 10.37 11.93
N GLY A 71 -22.35 9.39 12.73
CA GLY A 71 -23.72 8.86 12.72
C GLY A 71 -24.07 7.93 11.56
N ALA A 72 -23.12 7.63 10.66
CA ALA A 72 -23.29 6.63 9.60
C ALA A 72 -22.46 5.37 9.89
N THR A 73 -22.85 4.26 9.28
CA THR A 73 -22.14 2.97 9.36
C THR A 73 -22.05 2.39 7.96
N ILE A 74 -20.87 1.88 7.58
CA ILE A 74 -20.69 1.18 6.31
C ILE A 74 -21.09 -0.28 6.53
N PRO A 75 -22.17 -0.76 5.88
CA PRO A 75 -22.67 -2.10 6.15
C PRO A 75 -21.65 -3.19 5.82
N HIS A 76 -21.63 -4.23 6.63
CA HIS A 76 -20.80 -5.40 6.38
C HIS A 76 -21.04 -5.94 4.97
N ASP A 77 -22.28 -6.02 4.49
CA ASP A 77 -22.58 -6.63 3.18
C ASP A 77 -22.42 -5.69 1.98
N LEU A 78 -21.95 -4.46 2.18
CA LEU A 78 -21.64 -3.55 1.07
C LEU A 78 -20.58 -4.20 0.14
N PRO A 79 -20.75 -4.16 -1.19
CA PRO A 79 -19.74 -4.67 -2.12
C PRO A 79 -18.40 -3.96 -1.91
N ARG A 80 -17.31 -4.73 -2.06
CA ARG A 80 -15.94 -4.25 -1.85
C ARG A 80 -15.16 -4.17 -3.15
N VAL A 81 -14.12 -3.35 -3.17
CA VAL A 81 -13.22 -3.14 -4.30
C VAL A 81 -11.77 -3.16 -3.81
N ASP A 82 -10.86 -3.40 -4.75
CA ASP A 82 -9.43 -3.36 -4.48
C ASP A 82 -8.96 -1.92 -4.28
N PHE A 83 -8.04 -1.75 -3.33
CA PHE A 83 -7.31 -0.51 -3.09
C PHE A 83 -5.81 -0.82 -3.02
N GLY A 84 -5.06 -0.31 -4.01
CA GLY A 84 -3.62 -0.43 -4.08
C GLY A 84 -2.95 0.50 -3.08
N HIS A 85 -2.29 -0.07 -2.08
CA HIS A 85 -1.50 0.65 -1.07
C HIS A 85 -0.02 0.78 -1.46
N TRP A 86 0.49 -0.12 -2.29
CA TRP A 86 1.88 -0.11 -2.74
C TRP A 86 2.07 -0.93 -4.00
N GLY A 87 2.84 -0.40 -4.96
CA GLY A 87 3.33 -1.16 -6.11
C GLY A 87 4.78 -0.81 -6.42
N VAL A 88 5.65 -1.81 -6.45
CA VAL A 88 7.06 -1.70 -6.88
C VAL A 88 7.33 -2.70 -7.98
N ILE A 89 7.84 -2.21 -9.10
CA ILE A 89 8.18 -3.04 -10.25
C ILE A 89 9.67 -2.96 -10.58
N ASP A 90 10.12 -3.91 -11.39
CA ASP A 90 11.50 -4.06 -11.85
C ASP A 90 12.52 -4.28 -10.72
N LEU A 91 12.08 -4.89 -9.63
CA LEU A 91 12.97 -5.37 -8.59
C LEU A 91 13.94 -6.42 -9.17
N PRO A 92 15.20 -6.48 -8.71
CA PRO A 92 16.14 -7.51 -9.12
C PRO A 92 15.58 -8.93 -8.89
N ALA A 93 15.74 -9.82 -9.88
CA ALA A 93 15.34 -11.22 -9.77
C ALA A 93 16.34 -12.07 -8.97
N GLU A 94 16.56 -11.67 -7.73
CA GLU A 94 17.41 -12.36 -6.78
C GLU A 94 16.81 -12.28 -5.36
N ASP A 95 17.25 -13.18 -4.49
CA ASP A 95 16.86 -13.16 -3.08
C ASP A 95 17.29 -11.83 -2.44
N GLY A 96 16.40 -11.24 -1.65
CA GLY A 96 16.54 -9.84 -1.27
C GLY A 96 15.70 -9.46 -0.07
N ARG A 97 15.82 -8.18 0.32
CA ARG A 97 15.06 -7.60 1.42
C ARG A 97 14.87 -6.10 1.24
N LEU A 98 13.84 -5.59 1.88
CA LEU A 98 13.59 -4.18 2.18
C LEU A 98 13.55 -4.02 3.70
N ALA A 99 14.30 -3.06 4.23
CA ALA A 99 14.27 -2.73 5.65
C ALA A 99 12.96 -1.98 6.00
N GLU A 100 12.56 -2.05 7.28
CA GLU A 100 11.41 -1.28 7.74
C GLU A 100 11.67 0.23 7.55
N GLY A 101 10.70 0.90 6.94
CA GLY A 101 10.77 2.31 6.60
C GLY A 101 11.77 2.65 5.49
N GLU A 102 12.30 1.67 4.74
CA GLU A 102 13.19 1.94 3.61
C GLU A 102 12.48 2.65 2.46
N CYS A 103 11.21 2.29 2.21
CA CYS A 103 10.43 2.79 1.07
C CYS A 103 9.36 3.83 1.45
N SER A 104 9.08 4.02 2.74
CA SER A 104 8.21 5.08 3.23
C SER A 104 8.52 5.40 4.69
N ARG A 105 8.53 6.70 5.03
CA ARG A 105 8.59 7.20 6.40
C ARG A 105 7.74 8.45 6.53
N GLY A 106 6.61 8.33 7.22
CA GLY A 106 5.63 9.39 7.42
C GLY A 106 4.67 9.57 6.24
N VAL A 107 3.59 10.29 6.52
CA VAL A 107 2.64 10.76 5.51
C VAL A 107 3.17 12.04 4.89
N VAL A 108 3.05 12.17 3.56
CA VAL A 108 3.41 13.38 2.81
C VAL A 108 2.14 13.92 2.17
N THR A 109 1.76 15.15 2.55
CA THR A 109 0.66 15.89 1.95
C THR A 109 0.87 16.06 0.44
N GLY A 110 -0.14 15.71 -0.36
CA GLY A 110 -0.03 15.72 -1.83
C GLY A 110 0.79 14.56 -2.42
N GLY A 111 1.16 13.58 -1.59
CA GLY A 111 1.81 12.35 -2.02
C GLY A 111 3.33 12.44 -2.21
N LYS A 112 4.00 11.28 -2.11
CA LYS A 112 5.44 11.16 -2.29
C LYS A 112 5.76 11.20 -3.79
N GLN A 113 6.21 12.33 -4.31
CA GLN A 113 6.52 12.46 -5.75
C GLN A 113 7.75 11.63 -6.18
N ASN A 114 8.66 11.33 -5.25
CA ASN A 114 9.85 10.51 -5.47
C ASN A 114 10.08 9.62 -4.24
N PRO A 115 9.26 8.57 -4.04
CA PRO A 115 9.40 7.71 -2.86
C PRO A 115 10.74 6.98 -2.89
N PRO A 116 11.39 6.79 -1.73
CA PRO A 116 12.62 6.02 -1.67
C PRO A 116 12.35 4.55 -2.02
N GLY A 117 13.38 3.85 -2.50
CA GLY A 117 13.29 2.44 -2.83
C GLY A 117 14.60 1.92 -3.45
N PRO A 118 14.68 0.62 -3.74
CA PRO A 118 15.88 0.03 -4.30
C PRO A 118 16.26 0.69 -5.64
N PRO A 119 17.56 0.90 -5.91
CA PRO A 119 18.01 1.51 -7.17
C PRO A 119 17.48 0.76 -8.40
N GLY A 120 16.99 1.52 -9.39
CA GLY A 120 16.50 0.96 -10.65
C GLY A 120 15.05 0.45 -10.64
N THR A 121 14.39 0.44 -9.47
CA THR A 121 12.96 0.13 -9.36
C THR A 121 12.09 1.32 -9.78
N ARG A 122 10.83 1.03 -10.13
CA ARG A 122 9.80 2.06 -10.35
C ARG A 122 8.65 1.83 -9.38
N GLN A 123 8.09 2.93 -8.89
CA GLN A 123 7.04 2.93 -7.88
C GLN A 123 5.75 3.38 -8.57
N ALA A 124 4.68 2.62 -8.38
CA ALA A 124 3.36 2.92 -8.93
C ALA A 124 2.66 4.03 -8.13
N LEU A 125 1.70 4.70 -8.77
CA LEU A 125 0.65 5.43 -8.08
C LEU A 125 -0.19 4.46 -7.25
N ASN A 126 -0.39 4.78 -5.98
CA ASN A 126 -1.31 4.11 -5.09
C ASN A 126 -2.67 4.84 -5.08
N ASP A 127 -3.70 4.20 -4.54
CA ASP A 127 -5.08 4.67 -4.67
C ASP A 127 -5.44 5.86 -3.77
N TYR A 128 -4.53 6.29 -2.87
CA TYR A 128 -4.68 7.58 -2.21
C TYR A 128 -4.70 8.75 -3.21
N THR A 129 -4.09 8.57 -4.38
CA THR A 129 -4.18 9.51 -5.52
C THR A 129 -5.64 9.75 -5.91
N GLY A 130 -6.42 8.68 -6.05
CA GLY A 130 -7.84 8.74 -6.37
C GLY A 130 -8.69 9.16 -5.18
N PHE A 131 -8.38 8.64 -3.99
CA PHE A 131 -9.14 8.92 -2.76
C PHE A 131 -9.14 10.41 -2.38
N PHE A 132 -7.99 11.08 -2.54
CA PHE A 132 -7.85 12.51 -2.28
C PHE A 132 -8.06 13.38 -3.52
N ALA A 133 -8.53 12.82 -4.65
CA ALA A 133 -8.78 13.58 -5.87
C ALA A 133 -9.91 14.61 -5.66
N GLY A 134 -9.52 15.86 -5.40
CA GLY A 134 -10.44 16.96 -5.11
C GLY A 134 -10.37 17.48 -3.67
N ASP A 135 -9.59 16.83 -2.80
CA ASP A 135 -9.23 17.41 -1.51
C ASP A 135 -8.25 18.58 -1.73
N PRO A 136 -8.55 19.81 -1.28
CA PRO A 136 -7.70 20.97 -1.53
C PRO A 136 -6.40 20.95 -0.74
N GLU A 137 -6.30 20.16 0.33
CA GLU A 137 -5.12 20.06 1.17
C GLU A 137 -4.33 18.79 0.85
N LEU A 138 -5.00 17.66 0.67
CA LEU A 138 -4.39 16.35 0.49
C LEU A 138 -4.25 15.93 -0.98
N GLY A 139 -4.97 16.56 -1.91
CA GLY A 139 -4.94 16.15 -3.32
C GLY A 139 -3.54 16.17 -3.94
N GLY A 140 -3.20 15.11 -4.67
CA GLY A 140 -1.92 14.97 -5.36
C GLY A 140 -1.67 13.55 -5.87
N ASP A 141 -0.50 13.35 -6.48
CA ASP A 141 -0.04 12.05 -6.97
C ASP A 141 0.69 11.29 -5.85
N TYR A 142 0.13 10.18 -5.40
CA TYR A 142 0.70 9.38 -4.31
C TYR A 142 1.44 8.17 -4.89
N PHE A 143 2.77 8.18 -4.83
CA PHE A 143 3.58 7.02 -5.22
C PHE A 143 4.11 6.23 -4.03
N GLY A 144 4.35 4.95 -4.27
CA GLY A 144 4.99 4.06 -3.31
C GLY A 144 4.05 3.65 -2.18
N TYR A 145 4.61 3.29 -1.03
CA TYR A 145 3.83 2.77 0.09
C TYR A 145 3.09 3.91 0.82
N ASP A 146 1.78 3.78 0.95
CA ASP A 146 0.97 4.43 1.97
C ASP A 146 0.11 3.36 2.63
N GLY A 147 0.28 3.18 3.95
CA GLY A 147 -0.24 2.03 4.67
C GLY A 147 -1.74 2.06 4.97
N PRO A 148 -2.23 1.14 5.82
CA PRO A 148 -3.63 1.09 6.25
C PRO A 148 -4.19 2.41 6.79
N CYS A 149 -5.43 2.72 6.40
CA CYS A 149 -6.27 3.73 7.06
C CYS A 149 -7.76 3.40 6.79
N PRO A 150 -8.25 2.23 7.26
CA PRO A 150 -9.61 1.81 6.98
C PRO A 150 -10.62 2.82 7.56
N PRO A 151 -11.82 2.96 6.97
CA PRO A 151 -12.83 3.86 7.52
C PRO A 151 -13.17 3.49 8.97
N TRP A 152 -13.22 4.48 9.85
CA TRP A 152 -13.45 4.22 11.28
C TRP A 152 -14.89 3.75 11.57
N ASN A 153 -15.80 3.91 10.61
CA ASN A 153 -17.18 3.47 10.68
C ASN A 153 -17.50 2.24 9.80
N ASP A 154 -16.49 1.48 9.38
CA ASP A 154 -16.70 0.21 8.68
C ASP A 154 -16.97 -0.96 9.62
N GLU A 155 -17.99 -1.76 9.32
CA GLU A 155 -18.27 -3.01 10.03
C GLU A 155 -17.28 -4.13 9.65
N ARG A 156 -16.56 -4.00 8.54
CA ARG A 156 -15.55 -4.98 8.12
C ARG A 156 -14.15 -4.65 8.63
N LEU A 157 -13.44 -5.71 9.02
CA LEU A 157 -11.99 -5.67 9.10
C LEU A 157 -11.41 -5.75 7.69
N HIS A 158 -10.43 -4.90 7.41
CA HIS A 158 -9.71 -4.88 6.13
C HIS A 158 -8.49 -5.81 6.16
N HIS A 159 -8.23 -6.50 5.05
CA HIS A 159 -7.08 -7.39 4.85
C HIS A 159 -6.13 -6.80 3.80
N TYR A 160 -4.86 -6.65 4.19
CA TYR A 160 -3.82 -6.05 3.35
C TYR A 160 -2.89 -7.15 2.84
N HIS A 161 -3.00 -7.47 1.56
CA HIS A 161 -2.27 -8.55 0.92
C HIS A 161 -0.95 -8.04 0.33
N PHE A 162 0.16 -8.45 0.95
CA PHE A 162 1.50 -8.25 0.39
C PHE A 162 1.85 -9.41 -0.53
N ILE A 163 2.02 -9.14 -1.82
CA ILE A 163 2.19 -10.17 -2.85
C ILE A 163 3.49 -9.91 -3.62
N LEU A 164 4.34 -10.92 -3.72
CA LEU A 164 5.57 -10.88 -4.52
C LEU A 164 5.43 -11.81 -5.73
N TYR A 165 5.56 -11.25 -6.92
CA TYR A 165 5.59 -11.98 -8.18
C TYR A 165 7.01 -12.06 -8.73
N ALA A 166 7.34 -13.19 -9.36
CA ALA A 166 8.54 -13.36 -10.16
C ALA A 166 8.14 -13.39 -11.64
N LEU A 167 8.73 -12.52 -12.46
CA LEU A 167 8.34 -12.33 -13.85
C LEU A 167 9.42 -12.84 -14.82
N ASP A 168 9.01 -13.27 -16.01
CA ASP A 168 9.88 -13.68 -17.10
C ASP A 168 10.30 -12.53 -18.03
N VAL A 169 9.92 -11.30 -17.69
CA VAL A 169 10.33 -10.05 -18.35
C VAL A 169 11.32 -9.29 -17.48
N LYS A 170 12.29 -8.61 -18.08
CA LYS A 170 13.28 -7.81 -17.33
C LYS A 170 12.70 -6.50 -16.81
N ARG A 171 11.64 -6.02 -17.46
CA ARG A 171 11.02 -4.72 -17.19
C ARG A 171 9.55 -4.80 -17.58
N CYS A 172 8.66 -4.32 -16.72
CA CYS A 172 7.22 -4.28 -17.02
C CYS A 172 6.93 -3.21 -18.08
N ASP A 173 6.04 -3.51 -19.02
CA ASP A 173 5.71 -2.67 -20.19
C ASP A 173 4.72 -1.54 -19.85
N VAL A 174 5.06 -0.78 -18.81
CA VAL A 174 4.36 0.44 -18.39
C VAL A 174 5.30 1.63 -18.53
N SER A 175 4.78 2.82 -18.79
CA SER A 175 5.56 4.03 -19.01
C SER A 175 4.91 5.24 -18.38
N GLY A 176 5.69 6.29 -18.11
CA GLY A 176 5.20 7.47 -17.39
C GLY A 176 4.75 7.14 -15.97
N ASN A 177 3.70 7.83 -15.52
CA ASN A 177 2.99 7.49 -14.30
C ASN A 177 2.05 6.31 -14.61
N PHE A 178 2.11 5.27 -13.79
CA PHE A 178 1.26 4.08 -13.85
C PHE A 178 0.78 3.77 -12.43
N SER A 179 -0.38 3.13 -12.32
CA SER A 179 -1.01 2.75 -11.06
C SER A 179 -0.70 1.32 -10.66
N VAL A 180 -1.07 0.94 -9.44
CA VAL A 180 -1.04 -0.46 -8.96
C VAL A 180 -1.87 -1.40 -9.84
N HIS A 181 -2.85 -0.86 -10.58
CA HIS A 181 -3.81 -1.62 -11.39
C HIS A 181 -3.41 -1.78 -12.87
N ASP A 182 -2.30 -1.17 -13.30
CA ASP A 182 -1.77 -1.27 -14.67
C ASP A 182 -0.78 -2.44 -14.84
#